data_AF-A0A2I1G5P7-F1
#
_entry.id   AF-A0A2I1G5P7-F1
#
_cell.length_a   1.000
_cell.length_b   1.000
_cell.length_c   1.000
_cell.angle_alpha   90.00
_cell.angle_beta   90.00
_cell.angle_gamma   90.00
#
_symmetry.space_group_name_H-M   'P 1'
#
loop_
_entity.id
_entity.type
_entity.pdbx_description
1 polymer ?
#
loop_
_entity_poly.entity_id
_entity_poly.type
_entity_poly.pdbx_seq_one_letter_code
_entity_poly.pdbx_strand_id
1 'polypeptide(L)'
;MVDVSYKCVFGEMNEFEFNAYDEDNHSIVTFCRIFTNGSDFKIYQCMFTTFFEVYEDLTEEKPSFYHFNSEKKGWAAIIVDFDKGQAKGLSLALNSLCNSISAEQHLLYILKSCSIHFERNIRNSKYKDESKFLMHQLLKAKTKDDVDFIFEQLETIGDEKIHDWITEYQTPWILASLNHNYSLMDYDIWMTTPFDTNVSECLYTNVNREGTQLRLKTAIFHKNKSEKRKNIQIQKLPNKRQKVNVKENDSEFQKRIQELKYKERKEELERITN
;
A
#
# COMPACT_ATOMS: atom_id res chain seq x y z
N MET A 1 0.90 2.58 -2.09
CA MET A 1 1.07 1.95 -0.76
C MET A 1 -0.30 1.65 -0.20
N VAL A 2 -0.45 0.48 0.44
CA VAL A 2 -1.64 0.09 1.19
C VAL A 2 -1.24 -0.08 2.65
N ASP A 3 -1.94 0.62 3.53
CA ASP A 3 -1.67 0.65 4.96
C ASP A 3 -2.94 0.34 5.77
N VAL A 4 -2.77 -0.30 6.93
CA VAL A 4 -3.88 -0.73 7.81
C VAL A 4 -3.86 -0.02 9.16
N SER A 5 -4.99 0.58 9.51
CA SER A 5 -5.24 1.20 10.81
C SER A 5 -6.34 0.47 11.59
N TYR A 6 -5.98 -0.05 12.76
CA TYR A 6 -6.87 -0.86 13.63
C TYR A 6 -7.62 -0.04 14.71
N LYS A 7 -7.48 1.29 14.76
CA LYS A 7 -7.90 2.11 15.92
C LYS A 7 -8.82 3.29 15.62
N CYS A 8 -9.12 3.55 14.35
CA CYS A 8 -9.88 4.75 13.98
C CYS A 8 -11.36 4.65 14.36
N VAL A 9 -12.00 3.51 14.11
CA VAL A 9 -13.44 3.32 14.29
C VAL A 9 -13.72 2.47 15.54
N PHE A 10 -14.80 2.80 16.27
CA PHE A 10 -15.27 2.03 17.40
C PHE A 10 -15.86 0.68 16.95
N GLY A 11 -15.52 -0.39 17.69
CA GLY A 11 -15.95 -1.75 17.40
C GLY A 11 -14.91 -2.53 16.58
N GLU A 12 -15.31 -3.68 16.06
CA GLU A 12 -14.48 -4.54 15.21
C GLU A 12 -14.45 -4.00 13.78
N MET A 13 -13.87 -2.82 13.59
CA MET A 13 -13.78 -2.16 12.28
C MET A 13 -12.37 -1.62 12.04
N ASN A 14 -11.74 -2.16 11.01
CA ASN A 14 -10.45 -1.75 10.49
C ASN A 14 -10.64 -0.69 9.40
N GLU A 15 -9.65 0.19 9.28
CA GLU A 15 -9.54 1.19 8.21
C GLU A 15 -8.32 0.82 7.36
N PHE A 16 -8.51 0.78 6.05
CA PHE A 16 -7.44 0.57 5.09
C PHE A 16 -7.30 1.78 4.21
N GLU A 17 -6.07 2.24 4.00
CA GLU A 17 -5.77 3.43 3.22
C GLU A 17 -4.94 3.08 1.99
N PHE A 18 -5.42 3.48 0.81
CA PHE A 18 -4.64 3.49 -0.41
C PHE A 18 -4.00 4.87 -0.55
N ASN A 19 -2.69 4.89 -0.42
CA ASN A 19 -1.87 6.09 -0.30
C ASN A 19 -0.78 6.10 -1.37
N ALA A 20 -0.43 7.29 -1.89
CA ALA A 20 0.85 7.51 -2.56
C ALA A 20 1.60 8.66 -1.90
N TYR A 21 2.92 8.62 -2.05
CA TYR A 21 3.76 9.75 -1.70
C TYR A 21 3.83 10.69 -2.90
N ASP A 22 3.47 11.94 -2.67
CA ASP A 22 3.62 13.05 -3.60
C ASP A 22 4.95 13.72 -3.30
N GLU A 23 5.94 13.47 -4.17
CA GLU A 23 7.29 14.00 -4.03
C GLU A 23 7.33 15.53 -4.11
N ASP A 24 6.52 16.14 -4.97
CA ASP A 24 6.51 17.59 -5.19
C ASP A 24 6.06 18.32 -3.92
N ASN A 25 5.09 17.74 -3.21
CA ASN A 25 4.54 18.32 -1.99
C ASN A 25 5.12 17.71 -0.72
N HIS A 26 6.07 16.76 -0.84
CA HIS A 26 6.62 15.95 0.24
C HIS A 26 5.55 15.41 1.19
N SER A 27 4.41 14.97 0.64
CA SER A 27 3.23 14.64 1.43
C SER A 27 2.56 13.35 0.97
N ILE A 28 1.77 12.75 1.85
CA ILE A 28 1.00 11.55 1.51
C ILE A 28 -0.38 11.97 1.03
N VAL A 29 -0.75 11.49 -0.14
CA VAL A 29 -2.09 11.63 -0.71
C VAL A 29 -2.83 10.31 -0.54
N THR A 30 -3.97 10.37 0.16
CA THR A 30 -4.90 9.24 0.26
C THR A 30 -5.92 9.34 -0.86
N PHE A 31 -6.07 8.27 -1.64
CA PHE A 31 -7.04 8.20 -2.74
C PHE A 31 -8.30 7.45 -2.36
N CYS A 32 -8.15 6.42 -1.52
CA CYS A 32 -9.24 5.55 -1.13
C CYS A 32 -9.08 5.12 0.32
N ARG A 33 -10.21 5.05 1.03
CA ARG A 33 -10.32 4.40 2.33
C ARG A 33 -11.38 3.33 2.28
N ILE A 34 -11.06 2.16 2.80
CA ILE A 34 -12.01 1.06 2.95
C ILE A 34 -12.16 0.73 4.43
N PHE A 35 -13.40 0.72 4.90
CA PHE A 35 -13.74 0.28 6.26
C PHE A 35 -14.27 -1.15 6.18
N THR A 36 -13.68 -2.06 6.94
CA THR A 36 -14.07 -3.48 6.97
C THR A 36 -13.85 -4.09 8.34
N ASN A 37 -14.60 -5.14 8.66
CA ASN A 37 -14.52 -5.85 9.93
C ASN A 37 -13.61 -7.10 9.87
N GLY A 38 -12.86 -7.28 8.78
CA GLY A 38 -11.96 -8.41 8.60
C GLY A 38 -10.54 -7.99 8.19
N SER A 39 -9.63 -8.96 8.20
CA SER A 39 -8.22 -8.78 7.82
C SER A 39 -7.59 -10.09 7.31
N ASP A 40 -8.38 -10.95 6.66
CA ASP A 40 -7.88 -12.16 5.99
C ASP A 40 -7.66 -11.92 4.49
N PHE A 41 -7.02 -12.89 3.82
CA PHE A 41 -6.69 -12.76 2.39
C PHE A 41 -7.91 -12.58 1.47
N LYS A 42 -9.09 -13.08 1.85
CA LYS A 42 -10.32 -12.92 1.04
C LYS A 42 -10.84 -11.50 1.16
N ILE A 43 -10.79 -10.94 2.36
CA ILE A 43 -11.10 -9.52 2.60
C ILE A 43 -10.14 -8.64 1.81
N TYR A 44 -8.83 -8.92 1.87
CA TYR A 44 -7.84 -8.19 1.07
C TYR A 44 -8.07 -8.32 -0.43
N GLN A 45 -8.36 -9.52 -0.94
CA GLN A 45 -8.68 -9.71 -2.35
C GLN A 45 -9.89 -8.87 -2.75
N CYS A 46 -10.98 -8.94 -1.98
CA CYS A 46 -12.17 -8.14 -2.19
C CYS A 46 -11.83 -6.64 -2.24
N MET A 47 -11.04 -6.16 -1.28
CA MET A 47 -10.63 -4.76 -1.24
C MET A 47 -9.82 -4.32 -2.46
N PHE A 48 -8.81 -5.09 -2.88
CA PHE A 48 -8.02 -4.76 -4.07
C PHE A 48 -8.89 -4.77 -5.32
N THR A 49 -9.75 -5.79 -5.48
CA THR A 49 -10.70 -5.86 -6.60
C THR A 49 -11.64 -4.66 -6.61
N THR A 50 -12.27 -4.31 -5.48
CA THR A 50 -13.15 -3.15 -5.39
C THR A 50 -12.43 -1.85 -5.68
N PHE A 51 -11.18 -1.70 -5.22
CA PHE A 51 -10.38 -0.52 -5.56
C PHE A 51 -10.12 -0.42 -7.07
N PHE A 52 -9.82 -1.55 -7.73
CA PHE A 52 -9.63 -1.61 -9.18
C PHE A 52 -10.91 -1.32 -9.97
N GLU A 53 -12.05 -1.85 -9.52
CA GLU A 53 -13.37 -1.57 -10.11
C GLU A 53 -13.74 -0.09 -9.98
N VAL A 54 -13.59 0.49 -8.79
CA VAL A 54 -13.86 1.92 -8.55
C VAL A 54 -12.93 2.81 -9.38
N TYR A 55 -11.67 2.40 -9.56
CA TYR A 55 -10.76 3.12 -10.46
C TYR A 55 -11.26 3.11 -11.90
N GLU A 56 -11.70 1.96 -12.42
CA GLU A 56 -12.25 1.83 -13.77
C GLU A 56 -13.51 2.70 -13.93
N ASP A 57 -14.42 2.64 -12.97
CA ASP A 57 -15.67 3.42 -12.98
C ASP A 57 -15.41 4.94 -12.99
N LEU A 58 -14.39 5.41 -12.27
CA LEU A 58 -14.08 6.83 -12.15
C LEU A 58 -13.25 7.39 -13.30
N THR A 59 -12.40 6.57 -13.91
CA THR A 59 -11.46 6.98 -14.95
C THR A 59 -11.87 6.59 -16.36
N GLU A 60 -12.84 5.68 -16.49
CA GLU A 60 -13.21 5.00 -17.74
C GLU A 60 -12.01 4.21 -18.35
N GLU A 61 -10.95 3.97 -17.57
CA GLU A 61 -9.75 3.24 -17.97
C GLU A 61 -9.56 1.98 -17.12
N LYS A 62 -9.18 0.88 -17.78
CA LYS A 62 -8.86 -0.36 -17.06
C LYS A 62 -7.62 -0.18 -16.19
N PRO A 63 -7.63 -0.70 -14.95
CA PRO A 63 -6.44 -0.79 -14.12
C PRO A 63 -5.30 -1.43 -14.89
N SER A 64 -4.19 -0.71 -14.99
CA SER A 64 -3.02 -1.15 -15.74
C SER A 64 -1.80 -1.21 -14.86
N PHE A 65 -0.93 -2.15 -15.17
CA PHE A 65 0.25 -2.47 -14.38
C PHE A 65 1.46 -2.63 -15.28
N TYR A 66 2.57 -2.08 -14.81
CA TYR A 66 3.78 -1.94 -15.60
C TYR A 66 4.31 -3.28 -16.14
N HIS A 67 4.15 -4.36 -15.36
CA HIS A 67 4.75 -5.67 -15.68
C HIS A 67 3.97 -6.52 -16.68
N PHE A 68 2.68 -6.27 -16.86
CA PHE A 68 1.88 -6.96 -17.89
C PHE A 68 1.26 -6.02 -18.93
N ASN A 69 1.57 -4.72 -18.87
CA ASN A 69 1.29 -3.78 -19.95
C ASN A 69 2.50 -3.65 -20.87
N SER A 70 2.34 -3.99 -22.15
CA SER A 70 3.39 -3.89 -23.17
C SER A 70 3.96 -2.48 -23.35
N GLU A 71 3.18 -1.44 -23.06
CA GLU A 71 3.60 -0.04 -23.13
C GLU A 71 4.29 0.46 -21.87
N LYS A 72 4.47 -0.41 -20.85
CA LYS A 72 5.06 -0.01 -19.56
C LYS A 72 4.32 1.21 -18.95
N LYS A 73 3.00 1.11 -18.87
CA LYS A 73 2.11 2.11 -18.25
C LYS A 73 1.36 1.52 -17.06
N GLY A 74 0.89 2.40 -16.17
CA GLY A 74 0.13 2.03 -14.99
C GLY A 74 0.99 1.88 -13.72
N TRP A 75 0.47 1.19 -12.71
CA TRP A 75 1.17 1.05 -11.43
C TRP A 75 2.37 0.12 -11.56
N ALA A 76 3.53 0.61 -11.10
CA ALA A 76 4.80 -0.10 -11.20
C ALA A 76 5.21 -0.80 -9.89
N ALA A 77 4.74 -0.31 -8.75
CA ALA A 77 5.02 -0.89 -7.44
C ALA A 77 3.85 -0.70 -6.47
N ILE A 78 3.64 -1.68 -5.60
CA ILE A 78 2.72 -1.61 -4.47
C ILE A 78 3.48 -1.95 -3.20
N ILE A 79 3.49 -1.00 -2.25
CA ILE A 79 4.06 -1.18 -0.92
C ILE A 79 2.97 -1.63 0.06
N VAL A 80 3.25 -2.65 0.87
CA VAL A 80 2.33 -3.18 1.90
C VAL A 80 3.03 -3.34 3.27
N ASP A 81 2.27 -3.54 4.35
CA ASP A 81 2.75 -3.64 5.75
C ASP A 81 3.51 -4.94 6.07
N PHE A 82 3.91 -5.68 5.05
CA PHE A 82 4.50 -7.00 5.16
C PHE A 82 3.56 -8.05 5.79
N ASP A 83 2.25 -7.93 5.51
CA ASP A 83 1.23 -8.90 5.88
C ASP A 83 1.00 -9.95 4.77
N LYS A 84 0.98 -11.23 5.14
CA LYS A 84 0.77 -12.33 4.18
C LYS A 84 -0.64 -12.33 3.58
N GLY A 85 -1.64 -11.88 4.34
CA GLY A 85 -3.01 -11.72 3.86
C GLY A 85 -3.08 -10.66 2.75
N GLN A 86 -2.45 -9.51 2.95
CA GLN A 86 -2.34 -8.44 1.95
C GLN A 86 -1.66 -8.94 0.67
N ALA A 87 -0.49 -9.58 0.81
CA ALA A 87 0.24 -10.12 -0.34
C ALA A 87 -0.60 -11.15 -1.11
N LYS A 88 -1.23 -12.10 -0.40
CA LYS A 88 -2.08 -13.10 -1.06
C LYS A 88 -3.31 -12.48 -1.70
N GLY A 89 -3.99 -11.55 -1.02
CA GLY A 89 -5.15 -10.84 -1.56
C GLY A 89 -4.82 -10.06 -2.83
N LEU A 90 -3.70 -9.32 -2.82
CA LEU A 90 -3.20 -8.61 -4.00
C LEU A 90 -2.89 -9.57 -5.15
N SER A 91 -2.20 -10.68 -4.85
CA SER A 91 -1.82 -11.68 -5.85
C SER A 91 -3.04 -12.22 -6.61
N LEU A 92 -4.14 -12.48 -5.89
CA LEU A 92 -5.38 -12.98 -6.47
C LEU A 92 -6.13 -11.91 -7.26
N ALA A 93 -6.16 -10.67 -6.76
CA ALA A 93 -6.77 -9.55 -7.47
C ALA A 93 -6.04 -9.25 -8.80
N LEU A 94 -4.71 -9.26 -8.81
CA LEU A 94 -3.91 -9.09 -10.03
C LEU A 94 -4.11 -10.24 -11.02
N ASN A 95 -4.19 -11.48 -10.52
CA ASN A 95 -4.43 -12.66 -11.34
C ASN A 95 -5.80 -12.65 -12.02
N SER A 96 -6.80 -12.00 -11.42
CA SER A 96 -8.11 -11.77 -12.05
C SER A 96 -8.03 -10.77 -13.21
N LEU A 97 -7.11 -9.80 -13.16
CA LEU A 97 -6.89 -8.84 -14.24
C LEU A 97 -6.02 -9.40 -15.37
N CYS A 98 -5.02 -10.22 -15.03
CA CYS A 98 -4.14 -10.87 -15.98
C CYS A 98 -3.74 -12.25 -15.46
N ASN A 99 -4.09 -13.32 -16.16
CA ASN A 99 -3.84 -14.70 -15.74
C ASN A 99 -2.71 -15.39 -16.54
N SER A 100 -1.84 -14.59 -17.17
CA SER A 100 -0.73 -15.11 -17.99
C SER A 100 0.42 -15.72 -17.18
N ILE A 101 0.51 -15.35 -15.90
CA ILE A 101 1.43 -15.88 -14.90
C ILE A 101 0.63 -16.29 -13.66
N SER A 102 1.24 -17.03 -12.74
CA SER A 102 0.56 -17.42 -11.51
C SER A 102 0.32 -16.22 -10.59
N ALA A 103 -0.71 -16.29 -9.74
CA ALA A 103 -1.01 -15.25 -8.75
C ALA A 103 0.23 -14.82 -7.96
N GLU A 104 1.01 -15.75 -7.42
CA GLU A 104 2.22 -15.43 -6.65
C GLU A 104 3.34 -14.85 -7.51
N GLN A 105 3.44 -15.23 -8.79
CA GLN A 105 4.42 -14.62 -9.70
C GLN A 105 4.16 -13.13 -9.90
N HIS A 106 2.91 -12.65 -9.87
CA HIS A 106 2.64 -11.21 -9.94
C HIS A 106 3.37 -10.44 -8.84
N LEU A 107 3.50 -11.01 -7.63
CA LEU A 107 4.15 -10.34 -6.50
C LEU A 107 5.63 -10.07 -6.76
N LEU A 108 6.31 -10.93 -7.51
CA LEU A 108 7.72 -10.76 -7.85
C LEU A 108 7.97 -9.50 -8.71
N TYR A 109 6.96 -9.05 -9.45
CA TYR A 109 7.09 -7.90 -10.35
C TYR A 109 6.67 -6.57 -9.74
N ILE A 110 5.88 -6.58 -8.66
CA ILE A 110 5.17 -5.39 -8.18
C ILE A 110 5.24 -5.15 -6.67
N LEU A 111 5.42 -6.19 -5.86
CA LEU A 111 5.28 -6.07 -4.42
C LEU A 111 6.58 -5.60 -3.78
N LYS A 112 6.49 -4.57 -2.96
CA LYS A 112 7.56 -4.17 -2.03
C LYS A 112 7.02 -4.20 -0.61
N SER A 113 7.80 -4.65 0.35
CA SER A 113 7.38 -4.75 1.75
C SER A 113 7.97 -3.64 2.59
N CYS A 114 7.17 -3.11 3.51
CA CYS A 114 7.56 -2.04 4.41
C CYS A 114 8.74 -2.47 5.29
N SER A 115 9.88 -1.79 5.15
CA SER A 115 11.08 -2.09 5.96
C SER A 115 10.84 -1.89 7.44
N ILE A 116 10.06 -0.87 7.83
CA ILE A 116 9.75 -0.57 9.24
C ILE A 116 9.00 -1.73 9.90
N HIS A 117 8.07 -2.36 9.20
CA HIS A 117 7.34 -3.52 9.71
C HIS A 117 8.25 -4.74 9.83
N PHE A 118 9.09 -5.00 8.82
CA PHE A 118 10.11 -6.05 8.88
C PHE A 118 11.09 -5.85 10.05
N GLU A 119 11.66 -4.65 10.19
CA GLU A 119 12.60 -4.32 11.26
C GLU A 119 11.96 -4.41 12.65
N ARG A 120 10.70 -3.99 12.79
CA ARG A 120 9.94 -4.12 14.03
C ARG A 120 9.70 -5.59 14.40
N ASN A 121 9.40 -6.44 13.42
CA ASN A 121 9.24 -7.88 13.62
C ASN A 121 10.55 -8.51 14.13
N ILE A 122 11.70 -8.15 13.55
CA ILE A 122 13.01 -8.60 14.03
C ILE A 122 13.27 -8.09 15.44
N ARG A 123 13.09 -6.79 15.69
CA ARG A 123 13.37 -6.17 17.01
C ARG A 123 12.57 -6.84 18.13
N ASN A 124 11.29 -7.10 17.90
CA ASN A 124 10.37 -7.68 18.87
C ASN A 124 10.50 -9.20 18.99
N SER A 125 11.28 -9.85 18.13
CA SER A 125 11.53 -11.29 18.21
C SER A 125 12.43 -11.66 19.40
N LYS A 126 12.44 -12.96 19.73
CA LYS A 126 13.26 -13.53 20.81
C LYS A 126 14.64 -14.02 20.35
N TYR A 127 15.02 -13.78 19.10
CA TYR A 127 16.33 -14.16 18.57
C TYR A 127 17.46 -13.40 19.29
N LYS A 128 18.66 -13.98 19.28
CA LYS A 128 19.87 -13.33 19.78
C LYS A 128 20.22 -12.11 18.93
N ASP A 129 20.98 -11.18 19.51
CA ASP A 129 21.38 -9.95 18.83
C ASP A 129 22.23 -10.23 17.57
N GLU A 130 23.04 -11.28 17.60
CA GLU A 130 23.83 -11.76 16.45
C GLU A 130 22.93 -12.17 15.28
N SER A 131 21.90 -12.97 15.56
CA SER A 131 20.89 -13.37 14.57
C SER A 131 20.12 -12.16 14.04
N LYS A 132 19.67 -11.27 14.95
CA LYS A 132 18.96 -10.04 14.56
C LYS A 132 19.81 -9.15 13.65
N PHE A 133 21.11 -9.02 13.96
CA PHE A 133 22.04 -8.26 13.14
C PHE A 133 22.12 -8.80 11.71
N LEU A 134 22.23 -10.12 11.55
CA LEU A 134 22.25 -10.80 10.24
C LEU A 134 20.90 -10.66 9.51
N MET A 135 19.79 -10.85 10.20
CA MET A 135 18.44 -10.65 9.63
C MET A 135 18.27 -9.24 9.06
N HIS A 136 18.78 -8.21 9.73
CA HIS A 136 18.77 -6.84 9.22
C HIS A 136 19.65 -6.62 7.98
N GLN A 137 20.68 -7.44 7.76
CA GLN A 137 21.52 -7.35 6.55
C GLN A 137 20.77 -7.80 5.29
N LEU A 138 19.67 -8.55 5.42
CA LEU A 138 18.90 -9.05 4.28
C LEU A 138 18.44 -7.93 3.33
N LEU A 139 18.07 -6.76 3.89
CA LEU A 139 17.68 -5.57 3.10
C LEU A 139 18.85 -4.93 2.35
N LYS A 140 20.08 -5.11 2.87
CA LYS A 140 21.29 -4.42 2.41
C LYS A 140 22.17 -5.29 1.52
N ALA A 141 21.93 -6.59 1.49
CA ALA A 141 22.65 -7.56 0.67
C ALA A 141 22.59 -7.16 -0.80
N LYS A 142 23.76 -7.06 -1.44
CA LYS A 142 23.92 -6.52 -2.78
C LYS A 142 23.92 -7.60 -3.84
N THR A 143 24.20 -8.84 -3.45
CA THR A 143 24.26 -10.01 -4.33
C THR A 143 23.44 -11.16 -3.76
N LYS A 144 23.19 -12.18 -4.58
CA LYS A 144 22.58 -13.44 -4.11
C LYS A 144 23.52 -14.18 -3.15
N ASP A 145 24.82 -14.18 -3.45
CA ASP A 145 25.84 -14.78 -2.57
C ASP A 145 25.86 -14.13 -1.17
N ASP A 146 25.65 -12.81 -1.07
CA ASP A 146 25.51 -12.14 0.24
C ASP A 146 24.28 -12.65 1.02
N VAL A 147 23.17 -12.91 0.32
CA VAL A 147 21.93 -13.43 0.92
C VAL A 147 22.10 -14.88 1.36
N ASP A 148 22.70 -15.71 0.51
CA ASP A 148 22.99 -17.11 0.81
C ASP A 148 23.94 -17.20 2.02
N PHE A 149 24.98 -16.37 2.07
CA PHE A 149 25.87 -16.25 3.23
C PHE A 149 25.11 -15.88 4.51
N ILE A 150 24.18 -14.91 4.46
CA ILE A 150 23.36 -14.55 5.63
C ILE A 150 22.57 -15.76 6.15
N PHE A 151 21.94 -16.54 5.27
CA PHE A 151 21.18 -17.73 5.68
C PHE A 151 22.09 -18.80 6.29
N GLU A 152 23.25 -19.09 5.68
CA GLU A 152 24.23 -20.04 6.22
C GLU A 152 24.74 -19.63 7.62
N GLN A 153 24.99 -18.34 7.83
CA GLN A 153 25.41 -17.83 9.14
C GLN A 153 24.30 -17.95 10.19
N LEU A 154 23.04 -17.70 9.82
CA LEU A 154 21.89 -17.88 10.70
C LEU A 154 21.70 -19.34 11.12
N GLU A 155 21.86 -20.29 10.19
CA GLU A 155 21.84 -21.72 10.50
C GLU A 155 22.93 -22.11 11.50
N THR A 156 24.13 -21.54 11.33
CA THR A 156 25.29 -21.80 12.19
C THR A 156 25.08 -21.30 13.63
N ILE A 157 24.44 -20.14 13.82
CA ILE A 157 24.13 -19.62 15.17
C ILE A 157 23.14 -20.52 15.91
N GLY A 158 22.25 -21.17 15.19
CA GLY A 158 21.37 -22.22 15.73
C GLY A 158 20.36 -21.71 16.77
N ASP A 159 19.80 -20.52 16.57
CA ASP A 159 18.73 -20.01 17.43
C ASP A 159 17.46 -20.88 17.36
N GLU A 160 16.72 -20.95 18.46
CA GLU A 160 15.43 -21.64 18.48
C GLU A 160 14.50 -21.05 17.41
N LYS A 161 13.93 -21.90 16.54
CA LYS A 161 13.08 -21.53 15.40
C LYS A 161 13.77 -20.74 14.28
N ILE A 162 15.10 -20.71 14.25
CA ILE A 162 15.80 -20.03 13.14
C ILE A 162 15.47 -20.65 11.79
N HIS A 163 15.31 -21.98 11.73
CA HIS A 163 14.95 -22.69 10.50
C HIS A 163 13.55 -22.31 9.99
N ASP A 164 12.60 -22.07 10.90
CA ASP A 164 11.26 -21.59 10.53
C ASP A 164 11.35 -20.20 9.90
N TRP A 165 12.19 -19.32 10.47
CA TRP A 165 12.46 -18.00 9.91
C TRP A 165 13.13 -18.11 8.54
N ILE A 166 14.18 -18.92 8.40
CA ILE A 166 14.87 -19.10 7.10
C ILE A 166 13.89 -19.60 6.05
N THR A 167 13.11 -20.65 6.35
CA THR A 167 12.10 -21.20 5.45
C THR A 167 11.06 -20.14 5.06
N GLU A 168 10.60 -19.34 6.01
CA GLU A 168 9.66 -18.25 5.74
C GLU A 168 10.26 -17.21 4.79
N TYR A 169 11.46 -16.71 5.08
CA TYR A 169 12.08 -15.63 4.31
C TYR A 169 12.72 -16.09 2.99
N GLN A 170 12.89 -17.39 2.80
CA GLN A 170 13.20 -18.00 1.49
C GLN A 170 11.96 -18.13 0.59
N THR A 171 10.75 -17.83 1.09
CA THR A 171 9.56 -17.78 0.24
C THR A 171 9.78 -16.75 -0.87
N PRO A 172 9.66 -17.12 -2.17
CA PRO A 172 10.13 -16.28 -3.26
C PRO A 172 9.59 -14.84 -3.25
N TRP A 173 8.30 -14.66 -2.97
CA TRP A 173 7.70 -13.33 -2.94
C TRP A 173 8.14 -12.51 -1.72
N ILE A 174 8.42 -13.15 -0.57
CA ILE A 174 8.91 -12.46 0.63
C ILE A 174 10.32 -11.94 0.38
N LEU A 175 11.18 -12.79 -0.18
CA LEU A 175 12.55 -12.40 -0.46
C LEU A 175 12.61 -11.31 -1.54
N ALA A 176 11.82 -11.48 -2.61
CA ALA A 176 11.68 -10.49 -3.68
C ALA A 176 11.11 -9.16 -3.19
N SER A 177 10.21 -9.17 -2.19
CA SER A 177 9.61 -7.94 -1.67
C SER A 177 10.54 -7.16 -0.71
N LEU A 178 11.64 -7.77 -0.28
CA LEU A 178 12.63 -7.19 0.64
C LEU A 178 13.99 -6.92 -0.04
N ASN A 179 14.36 -7.69 -1.06
CA ASN A 179 15.66 -7.59 -1.72
C ASN A 179 15.52 -7.59 -3.26
N HIS A 180 16.07 -6.54 -3.89
CA HIS A 180 16.02 -6.33 -5.33
C HIS A 180 16.61 -7.48 -6.16
N ASN A 181 17.59 -8.21 -5.64
CA ASN A 181 18.25 -9.31 -6.34
C ASN A 181 17.32 -10.49 -6.65
N TYR A 182 16.20 -10.57 -5.94
CA TYR A 182 15.17 -11.60 -6.11
C TYR A 182 13.87 -11.04 -6.71
N SER A 183 13.78 -9.71 -6.86
CA SER A 183 12.67 -9.04 -7.50
C SER A 183 12.79 -9.12 -9.03
N LEU A 184 11.65 -9.27 -9.69
CA LEU A 184 11.50 -9.13 -11.15
C LEU A 184 10.95 -7.74 -11.53
N MET A 185 10.73 -6.86 -10.54
CA MET A 185 10.45 -5.45 -10.77
C MET A 185 11.63 -4.81 -11.53
N ASP A 186 11.34 -3.85 -12.39
CA ASP A 186 12.36 -3.04 -13.06
C ASP A 186 13.31 -2.42 -12.01
N TYR A 187 14.62 -2.50 -12.25
CA TYR A 187 15.64 -2.13 -11.27
C TYR A 187 15.50 -0.68 -10.80
N ASP A 188 15.30 0.25 -11.74
CA ASP A 188 15.20 1.67 -11.41
C ASP A 188 13.93 1.94 -10.59
N ILE A 189 12.82 1.30 -10.94
CA ILE A 189 11.57 1.37 -10.18
C ILE A 189 11.78 0.80 -8.78
N TRP A 190 12.44 -0.34 -8.64
CA TRP A 190 12.70 -0.93 -7.33
C TRP A 190 13.55 -0.01 -6.45
N MET A 191 14.61 0.55 -7.01
CA MET A 191 15.56 1.39 -6.27
C MET A 191 14.98 2.75 -5.90
N THR A 192 14.13 3.33 -6.75
CA THR A 192 13.48 4.63 -6.51
C THR A 192 12.22 4.53 -5.66
N THR A 193 11.52 3.39 -5.69
CA THR A 193 10.38 3.15 -4.81
C THR A 193 10.88 3.09 -3.36
N PRO A 194 10.39 3.93 -2.45
CA PRO A 194 10.89 3.94 -1.08
C PRO A 194 10.44 2.68 -0.30
N PHE A 195 11.26 2.23 0.64
CA PHE A 195 11.00 1.04 1.49
C PHE A 195 10.12 1.33 2.69
N ASP A 196 10.23 2.55 3.19
CA ASP A 196 9.30 3.14 4.09
C ASP A 196 8.47 4.15 3.31
N THR A 197 7.37 4.54 3.90
CA THR A 197 6.94 5.90 3.69
C THR A 197 6.96 6.50 5.08
N ASN A 198 7.26 7.79 5.18
CA ASN A 198 7.01 8.59 6.39
C ASN A 198 5.56 8.47 6.92
N VAL A 199 4.69 7.66 6.30
CA VAL A 199 3.39 7.23 6.78
C VAL A 199 3.47 6.56 8.14
N SER A 200 4.48 5.73 8.47
CA SER A 200 4.51 5.12 9.81
C SER A 200 4.63 6.15 10.94
N GLU A 201 5.40 7.23 10.75
CA GLU A 201 5.47 8.35 11.71
C GLU A 201 4.28 9.32 11.57
N CYS A 202 3.81 9.55 10.34
CA CYS A 202 2.65 10.39 10.06
C CYS A 202 1.32 9.78 10.52
N LEU A 203 1.19 8.45 10.62
CA LEU A 203 0.02 7.76 11.15
C LEU A 203 -0.14 7.99 12.64
N TYR A 204 0.94 7.88 13.42
CA TYR A 204 0.86 8.18 14.86
C TYR A 204 0.43 9.64 15.10
N THR A 205 0.90 10.57 14.28
CA THR A 205 0.47 11.98 14.38
C THR A 205 -0.93 12.25 13.81
N ASN A 206 -1.34 11.56 12.75
CA ASN A 206 -2.67 11.72 12.15
C ASN A 206 -3.76 11.03 12.97
N VAL A 207 -3.56 9.80 13.46
CA VAL A 207 -4.51 9.08 14.34
C VAL A 207 -4.79 9.90 15.61
N ASN A 208 -3.77 10.53 16.19
CA ASN A 208 -3.94 11.41 17.35
C ASN A 208 -4.72 12.70 17.01
N ARG A 209 -4.64 13.21 15.76
CA ARG A 209 -5.38 14.41 15.31
C ARG A 209 -6.79 14.10 14.82
N GLU A 210 -7.01 12.93 14.26
CA GLU A 210 -8.26 12.51 13.61
C GLU A 210 -9.21 11.83 14.58
N GLY A 211 -8.67 11.30 15.69
CA GLY A 211 -9.40 10.67 16.78
C GLY A 211 -9.41 9.15 16.67
N THR A 212 -9.42 8.48 17.82
CA THR A 212 -9.54 7.02 17.95
C THR A 212 -10.92 6.63 18.47
N GLN A 213 -11.39 5.42 18.13
CA GLN A 213 -12.68 4.88 18.59
C GLN A 213 -13.89 5.78 18.25
N LEU A 214 -13.90 6.35 17.06
CA LEU A 214 -15.03 7.15 16.59
C LEU A 214 -16.16 6.27 16.06
N ARG A 215 -17.42 6.72 16.16
CA ARG A 215 -18.50 6.09 15.38
C ARG A 215 -18.18 6.21 13.88
N LEU A 216 -18.51 5.20 13.08
CA LEU A 216 -18.14 5.14 11.66
C LEU A 216 -18.48 6.42 10.88
N LYS A 217 -19.71 6.93 11.01
CA LYS A 217 -20.11 8.20 10.35
C LYS A 217 -19.23 9.39 10.77
N THR A 218 -18.86 9.45 12.04
CA THR A 218 -17.98 10.50 12.58
C THR A 218 -16.56 10.36 12.04
N ALA A 219 -16.02 9.13 11.99
CA ALA A 219 -14.72 8.85 11.39
C ALA A 219 -14.67 9.31 9.93
N ILE A 220 -15.65 8.89 9.12
CA ILE A 220 -15.77 9.28 7.71
C ILE A 220 -15.82 10.81 7.55
N PHE A 221 -16.58 11.50 8.41
CA PHE A 221 -16.70 12.95 8.35
C PHE A 221 -15.39 13.67 8.72
N HIS A 222 -14.72 13.23 9.80
CA HIS A 222 -13.45 13.79 10.23
C HIS A 222 -12.35 13.62 9.17
N LYS A 223 -12.24 12.40 8.62
CA LYS A 223 -11.27 12.06 7.56
C LYS A 223 -11.51 12.90 6.30
N ASN A 224 -12.75 12.97 5.81
CA ASN A 224 -13.11 13.83 4.67
C ASN A 224 -12.72 15.31 4.88
N LYS A 225 -12.90 15.83 6.11
CA LYS A 225 -12.52 17.20 6.44
C LYS A 225 -11.01 17.39 6.46
N SER A 226 -10.27 16.43 6.99
CA SER A 226 -8.81 16.38 7.01
C SER A 226 -8.23 16.38 5.58
N GLU A 227 -8.74 15.50 4.72
CA GLU A 227 -8.32 15.39 3.32
C GLU A 227 -8.61 16.64 2.50
N LYS A 228 -9.82 17.21 2.63
CA LYS A 228 -10.16 18.47 1.95
C LYS A 228 -9.18 19.58 2.31
N ARG A 229 -8.74 19.66 3.58
CA ARG A 229 -7.73 20.63 4.00
C ARG A 229 -6.36 20.36 3.37
N LYS A 230 -5.92 19.10 3.33
CA LYS A 230 -4.67 18.69 2.67
C LYS A 230 -4.70 19.00 1.18
N ASN A 231 -5.78 18.65 0.48
CA ASN A 231 -5.93 18.92 -0.96
C ASN A 231 -5.92 20.42 -1.28
N ILE A 232 -6.57 21.25 -0.45
CA ILE A 232 -6.50 22.71 -0.60
C ILE A 232 -5.07 23.22 -0.39
N GLN A 233 -4.30 22.61 0.53
CA GLN A 233 -2.93 23.01 0.79
C GLN A 233 -2.00 22.64 -0.37
N ILE A 234 -2.15 21.44 -0.92
CA ILE A 234 -1.45 20.97 -2.13
C ILE A 234 -1.72 21.91 -3.31
N GLN A 235 -2.99 22.26 -3.56
CA GLN A 235 -3.37 23.18 -4.65
C GLN A 235 -2.86 24.63 -4.48
N LYS A 236 -2.47 25.03 -3.27
CA LYS A 236 -1.97 26.37 -2.96
C LYS A 236 -0.46 26.51 -3.06
N LEU A 237 0.29 25.41 -3.18
CA LEU A 237 1.72 25.44 -3.36
C LEU A 237 2.05 25.85 -4.81
N PRO A 238 2.84 26.91 -5.05
CA PRO A 238 3.13 27.34 -6.41
C PRO A 238 3.98 26.28 -7.13
N ASN A 239 3.42 25.70 -8.19
CA ASN A 239 4.10 24.80 -9.14
C ASN A 239 5.44 25.40 -9.61
N LYS A 240 6.52 25.09 -8.91
CA LYS A 240 7.87 25.36 -9.38
C LYS A 240 8.35 24.16 -10.17
N ARG A 241 8.11 24.25 -11.50
CA ARG A 241 8.73 23.52 -12.63
C ARG A 241 7.89 22.42 -13.27
N GLN A 242 7.02 22.80 -14.20
CA GLN A 242 7.26 22.66 -15.64
C GLN A 242 6.09 23.27 -16.40
N LYS A 243 6.40 24.21 -17.30
CA LYS A 243 5.49 24.60 -18.38
C LYS A 243 5.41 23.40 -19.33
N VAL A 244 4.36 22.59 -19.20
CA VAL A 244 3.80 21.86 -20.34
C VAL A 244 2.36 22.34 -20.46
N ASN A 245 2.07 22.99 -21.58
CA ASN A 245 0.71 23.40 -21.93
C ASN A 245 -0.15 22.14 -22.07
N VAL A 246 -0.94 21.82 -21.04
CA VAL A 246 -2.16 21.02 -21.19
C VAL A 246 -3.31 21.97 -20.90
N LYS A 247 -4.00 22.38 -21.96
CA LYS A 247 -5.23 23.14 -21.86
C LYS A 247 -6.33 22.23 -21.30
N GLU A 248 -7.02 22.77 -20.29
CA GLU A 248 -8.43 22.55 -19.93
C GLU A 248 -8.93 21.10 -19.83
N ASN A 249 -9.15 20.61 -18.59
CA ASN A 249 -10.20 19.61 -18.27
C ASN A 249 -10.53 19.45 -16.76
N ASP A 250 -9.70 19.97 -15.84
CA ASP A 250 -9.94 19.87 -14.38
C ASP A 250 -11.27 20.48 -13.90
N SER A 251 -11.78 21.49 -14.60
CA SER A 251 -13.06 22.13 -14.25
C SER A 251 -14.27 21.23 -14.51
N GLU A 252 -14.20 20.31 -15.47
CA GLU A 252 -15.34 19.49 -15.87
C GLU A 252 -15.46 18.25 -14.96
N PHE A 253 -14.31 17.66 -14.60
CA PHE A 253 -14.23 16.59 -13.62
C PHE A 253 -14.76 17.02 -12.24
N GLN A 254 -14.38 18.21 -11.76
CA GLN A 254 -14.90 18.72 -10.48
C GLN A 254 -16.40 19.03 -10.51
N LYS A 255 -16.95 19.42 -11.67
CA LYS A 255 -18.40 19.63 -11.84
C LYS A 255 -19.15 18.29 -11.79
N ARG A 256 -18.69 17.25 -12.48
CA ARG A 256 -19.30 15.91 -12.44
C ARG A 256 -19.33 15.31 -11.02
N ILE A 257 -18.24 15.46 -10.25
CA ILE A 257 -18.18 15.01 -8.85
C ILE A 257 -19.20 15.74 -7.96
N GLN A 258 -19.45 17.04 -8.21
CA GLN A 258 -20.46 17.80 -7.45
C GLN A 258 -21.89 17.38 -7.82
N GLU A 259 -22.16 17.13 -9.09
CA GLU A 259 -23.48 16.69 -9.58
C GLU A 259 -23.87 15.31 -9.04
N LEU A 260 -22.93 14.36 -9.01
CA LEU A 260 -23.14 13.04 -8.42
C LEU A 260 -23.46 13.12 -6.93
N LYS A 261 -22.69 13.92 -6.17
CA LYS A 261 -22.93 14.17 -4.74
C LYS A 261 -24.25 14.87 -4.44
N TYR A 262 -24.82 15.58 -5.41
CA TYR A 262 -26.13 16.21 -5.28
C TYR A 262 -27.26 15.21 -5.55
N LYS A 263 -27.11 14.35 -6.58
CA LYS A 263 -28.07 13.28 -6.87
C LYS A 263 -28.20 12.27 -5.73
N GLU A 264 -27.08 11.77 -5.19
CA GLU A 264 -27.10 10.84 -4.06
C GLU A 264 -27.84 11.41 -2.84
N ARG A 265 -27.59 12.69 -2.53
CA ARG A 265 -28.23 13.36 -1.39
C ARG A 265 -29.73 13.56 -1.60
N LYS A 266 -30.16 13.77 -2.84
CA LYS A 266 -31.57 13.90 -3.21
C LYS A 266 -32.29 12.55 -3.08
N GLU A 267 -31.67 11.48 -3.55
CA GLU A 267 -32.23 10.12 -3.41
C GLU A 267 -32.28 9.66 -1.96
N GLU A 268 -31.29 10.01 -1.14
CA GLU A 268 -31.28 9.71 0.30
C GLU A 268 -32.40 10.47 1.04
N LEU A 269 -32.65 11.74 0.67
CA LEU A 269 -33.77 12.52 1.20
C LEU A 269 -35.13 11.93 0.79
N GLU A 270 -35.29 11.54 -0.47
CA GLU A 270 -36.53 10.94 -0.98
C GLU A 270 -36.84 9.58 -0.32
N ARG A 271 -35.82 8.80 0.06
CA ARG A 271 -35.97 7.55 0.84
C ARG A 271 -36.31 7.76 2.31
N ILE A 272 -36.07 8.96 2.86
CA ILE A 272 -36.40 9.29 4.26
C ILE A 272 -37.81 9.88 4.37
N THR A 273 -38.35 10.41 3.27
CA THR A 273 -39.70 11.01 3.21
C THR A 273 -40.81 10.10 2.67
N ASN A 274 -40.51 8.85 2.33
CA ASN A 274 -41.46 7.78 1.98
C ASN A 274 -41.37 6.63 2.99
#